data_AF-A0A1V5TQT8-F1
#
_entry.id   AF-A0A1V5TQT8-F1
#
_cell.length_a   1.000
_cell.length_b   1.000
_cell.length_c   1.000
_cell.angle_alpha   90.00
_cell.angle_beta   90.00
_cell.angle_gamma   90.00
#
_symmetry.space_group_name_H-M   'P 1'
#
loop_
_entity.id
_entity.type
_entity.pdbx_description
1 polymer ?
#
loop_
_entity_poly.entity_id
_entity_poly.type
_entity_poly.pdbx_seq_one_letter_code
_entity_poly.pdbx_strand_id
1 'polypeptide(L)' 'MEKFNQLVQFVQSLEGDFQKFYVKEQAAAGTRVRKGLSDLRKLCQEIRNDVQAVKAARKAPKL' A
#
# COMPACT_ATOMS: atom_id res chain seq x y z
N MET A 1 4.42 -0.59 13.85
CA MET A 1 5.04 -1.68 13.05
C MET A 1 4.02 -2.43 12.21
N GLU A 2 2.82 -2.71 12.70
CA GLU A 2 1.79 -3.42 11.93
C GLU A 2 1.50 -2.79 10.54
N LYS A 3 1.22 -1.48 10.48
CA LYS A 3 0.98 -0.76 9.21
C LYS A 3 2.14 -0.82 8.22
N PHE A 4 3.37 -0.86 8.73
CA PHE A 4 4.57 -1.01 7.89
C PHE A 4 4.62 -2.42 7.29
N ASN A 5 4.40 -3.45 8.10
CA ASN A 5 4.38 -4.83 7.63
C ASN A 5 3.28 -5.05 6.58
N GLN A 6 2.11 -4.44 6.75
CA GLN A 6 1.04 -4.46 5.75
C GLN A 6 1.47 -3.90 4.40
N LEU A 7 2.19 -2.76 4.38
CA LEU A 7 2.74 -2.19 3.14
C LEU A 7 3.75 -3.12 2.46
N VAL A 8 4.69 -3.67 3.24
CA VAL A 8 5.73 -4.57 2.72
C VAL A 8 5.10 -5.82 2.12
N GLN A 9 4.19 -6.47 2.85
CA GLN A 9 3.47 -7.65 2.37
C GLN A 9 2.66 -7.36 1.12
N PHE A 10 2.00 -6.20 1.04
CA PHE A 10 1.25 -5.81 -0.15
C PHE A 10 2.18 -5.69 -1.36
N VAL A 11 3.31 -4.99 -1.23
CA VAL A 11 4.28 -4.84 -2.33
C VAL A 11 4.84 -6.20 -2.74
N GLN A 12 5.22 -7.06 -1.79
CA GLN A 12 5.70 -8.41 -2.07
C GLN A 12 4.67 -9.25 -2.84
N SER A 13 3.38 -9.10 -2.52
CA SER A 13 2.32 -9.84 -3.23
C SER A 13 2.21 -9.50 -4.72
N LEU A 14 2.70 -8.31 -5.13
CA LEU A 14 2.68 -7.90 -6.54
C LEU A 14 3.87 -8.43 -7.34
N GLU A 15 4.94 -8.92 -6.69
CA GLU A 15 6.20 -9.29 -7.34
C GLU A 15 5.99 -10.26 -8.52
N GLY A 16 5.16 -11.29 -8.33
CA GLY A 16 4.87 -12.27 -9.37
C GLY A 16 4.17 -11.68 -10.59
N ASP A 17 3.28 -10.70 -10.40
CA ASP A 17 2.62 -10.00 -11.51
C ASP A 17 3.55 -9.00 -12.18
N PHE A 18 4.46 -8.35 -11.44
CA PHE A 18 5.55 -7.55 -12.02
C PHE A 18 6.43 -8.40 -12.94
N GLN A 19 6.89 -9.56 -12.48
CA GLN A 19 7.71 -10.46 -13.29
C GLN A 19 6.95 -10.94 -14.54
N LYS A 20 5.68 -11.35 -14.39
CA LYS A 20 4.86 -11.79 -15.52
C LYS A 20 4.62 -10.67 -16.54
N PHE A 21 4.47 -9.43 -16.09
CA PHE A 21 4.24 -8.30 -16.97
C PHE A 21 5.51 -7.84 -17.69
N TYR A 22 6.59 -7.55 -16.95
CA TYR A 22 7.81 -6.95 -17.52
C TYR A 22 8.75 -7.96 -18.19
N VAL A 23 8.77 -9.23 -17.76
CA VAL A 23 9.68 -10.25 -18.31
C VAL A 23 8.96 -11.17 -19.28
N LYS A 24 7.71 -11.55 -18.98
CA LYS A 24 6.92 -12.50 -19.80
C LYS A 24 5.89 -11.82 -20.69
N GLU A 25 5.86 -10.48 -20.72
CA GLU A 25 4.98 -9.64 -21.55
C GLU A 25 3.48 -10.00 -21.44
N GLN A 26 3.03 -10.52 -20.29
CA GLN A 26 1.62 -10.92 -20.11
C GLN A 26 0.74 -9.70 -19.82
N ALA A 27 -0.09 -9.30 -20.79
CA ALA A 27 -1.00 -8.16 -20.69
C ALA A 27 -1.94 -8.23 -19.46
N ALA A 28 -2.48 -9.42 -19.16
CA ALA A 28 -3.37 -9.61 -18.00
C ALA A 28 -2.67 -9.35 -16.65
N ALA A 29 -1.36 -9.62 -16.56
CA ALA A 29 -0.57 -9.29 -15.37
C ALA A 29 -0.42 -7.76 -15.23
N GLY A 30 -0.28 -7.02 -16.33
CA GLY A 30 -0.29 -5.56 -16.33
C GLY A 30 -1.57 -4.96 -15.76
N THR A 31 -2.74 -5.53 -16.09
CA THR A 31 -4.02 -5.11 -15.50
C THR A 31 -4.04 -5.33 -13.98
N ARG A 32 -3.51 -6.46 -13.51
CA ARG A 32 -3.42 -6.77 -12.06
C ARG A 32 -2.43 -5.86 -11.34
N VAL A 33 -1.24 -5.62 -11.90
CA VAL A 33 -0.26 -4.66 -11.35
C VAL A 33 -0.90 -3.28 -11.19
N ARG A 34 -1.54 -2.76 -12.25
CA ARG A 34 -2.20 -1.45 -12.20
C ARG A 34 -3.27 -1.38 -11.11
N LYS A 35 -4.13 -2.41 -11.00
CA LYS A 35 -5.14 -2.48 -9.95
C LYS A 35 -4.49 -2.54 -8.56
N GLY A 36 -3.50 -3.40 -8.37
CA GLY A 36 -2.72 -3.52 -7.14
C GLY A 36 -2.10 -2.19 -6.72
N LEU A 37 -1.47 -1.45 -7.64
CA LEU A 37 -0.93 -0.12 -7.35
C LEU A 37 -2.01 0.90 -6.98
N SER A 38 -3.20 0.80 -7.56
CA SER A 38 -4.34 1.65 -7.19
C SER A 38 -4.81 1.37 -5.76
N ASP A 39 -4.79 0.11 -5.33
CA ASP A 39 -5.15 -0.29 -3.97
C ASP A 39 -4.02 0.02 -2.97
N LEU A 40 -2.75 -0.11 -3.36
CA LEU A 40 -1.59 0.36 -2.57
C LEU A 40 -1.69 1.86 -2.28
N ARG A 41 -2.09 2.66 -3.27
CA ARG A 41 -2.31 4.11 -3.08
C ARG A 41 -3.35 4.38 -1.99
N LYS A 42 -4.45 3.62 -1.96
CA LYS A 42 -5.49 3.75 -0.93
C LYS A 42 -4.92 3.38 0.45
N LEU A 43 -4.23 2.24 0.55
CA LEU A 43 -3.60 1.79 1.79
C LEU A 43 -2.61 2.84 2.34
N CYS A 44 -1.77 3.42 1.47
CA CYS A 44 -0.87 4.51 1.84
C CYS A 44 -1.61 5.73 2.38
N GLN A 45 -2.75 6.09 1.76
CA GLN A 45 -3.56 7.22 2.21
C GLN A 45 -4.21 6.96 3.56
N GLU A 46 -4.70 5.75 3.81
CA GLU A 46 -5.27 5.34 5.10
C GLU A 46 -4.22 5.41 6.21
N ILE A 47 -3.02 4.87 5.97
CA ILE A 47 -1.91 4.92 6.93
C ILE A 47 -1.49 6.37 7.19
N ARG A 48 -1.44 7.22 6.16
CA ARG A 48 -1.15 8.65 6.33
C ARG A 48 -2.19 9.33 7.23
N ASN A 49 -3.47 9.05 7.01
CA ASN A 49 -4.55 9.63 7.81
C ASN A 49 -4.45 9.17 9.27
N ASP A 50 -4.15 7.89 9.51
CA ASP A 50 -3.91 7.34 10.86
C ASP A 50 -2.75 8.06 11.57
N VAL A 51 -1.63 8.27 10.88
CA VAL A 51 -0.50 9.06 11.42
C VAL A 51 -0.92 10.47 11.81
N GLN A 52 -1.73 11.14 10.98
CA GLN A 52 -2.24 12.48 11.32
C GLN A 52 -3.19 12.44 12.52
N ALA A 53 -4.06 11.43 12.62
CA ALA A 53 -4.96 11.25 13.75
C ALA A 53 -4.19 11.02 15.06
N VAL A 54 -3.18 10.16 15.06
CA VAL A 54 -2.30 9.92 16.22
C VAL A 54 -1.58 11.21 16.63
N LYS A 55 -1.08 11.98 15.66
CA LYS A 55 -0.44 13.28 15.93
C LYS A 55 -1.43 14.28 16.55
N ALA A 56 -2.67 14.34 16.05
CA ALA A 56 -3.70 15.21 16.57
C ALA A 56 -4.10 14.81 18.00
N ALA A 57 -4.29 13.53 18.28
CA ALA A 57 -4.61 13.01 19.61
C ALA A 57 -3.54 13.35 20.65
N ARG A 58 -2.25 13.32 20.28
CA ARG A 58 -1.14 13.71 21.17
C ARG A 58 -1.11 15.21 21.49
N LYS A 59 -1.70 16.05 20.64
CA LYS A 59 -1.77 17.51 20.82
C LYS A 59 -3.00 17.96 21.62
N ALA A 60 -3.99 17.10 21.79
CA ALA A 60 -5.15 17.43 22.60
C ALA A 60 -4.70 17.60 24.06
N PRO A 61 -5.07 18.72 24.72
CA PRO A 61 -4.77 18.89 26.14
C PRO A 61 -5.42 17.74 26.92
N LYS A 62 -4.66 17.13 27.84
CA LYS A 62 -5.24 16.18 28.79
C LYS A 62 -6.22 16.98 29.66
N LEU A 63 -7.51 16.73 29.47
CA LEU A 63 -8.57 17.14 30.41
C LEU A 63 -8.28 16.55 31.79
#